data_AF-A0AAW0I9L7-F1
#
_entry.id   AF-A0AAW0I9L7-F1
#
_cell.length_a   1.000
_cell.length_b   1.000
_cell.length_c   1.000
_cell.angle_alpha   90.00
_cell.angle_beta   90.00
_cell.angle_gamma   90.00
#
_symmetry.space_group_name_H-M   'P 1'
#
loop_
_entity.id
_entity.type
_entity.pdbx_description
1 polymer ?
#
loop_
_entity_poly.entity_id
_entity_poly.type
_entity_poly.pdbx_seq_one_letter_code
_entity_poly.pdbx_strand_id
1 'polypeptide(L)'
;GTAVLPLLSSILLDHKEYPNPETFDPGHFLDYDGCFKKTDCFVPFSLGKMWSCIGESLAHMELLLFFTTILQKFSLKSPVEPRDLDSNPIATGLISLPPP
;
A
#
# COMPACT_ATOMS: atom_id res chain seq x y z
N GLY A 1 8.64 -10.85 29.45
CA GLY A 1 8.48 -9.55 28.76
C GLY A 1 7.04 -9.39 28.34
N THR A 2 6.57 -8.15 28.20
CA THR A 2 5.20 -7.86 27.73
C THR A 2 5.15 -7.93 26.20
N ALA A 3 4.16 -8.63 25.64
CA ALA A 3 3.94 -8.63 24.19
C ALA A 3 3.42 -7.26 23.74
N VAL A 4 4.00 -6.71 22.68
CA VAL A 4 3.56 -5.47 22.03
C VAL A 4 3.23 -5.79 20.58
N LEU A 5 2.03 -5.42 20.15
CA LEU A 5 1.57 -5.63 18.77
C LEU A 5 1.39 -4.25 18.09
N PRO A 6 2.29 -3.85 17.18
CA PRO A 6 2.12 -2.59 16.46
C PRO A 6 1.00 -2.73 15.42
N LEU A 7 -0.03 -1.90 15.52
CA LEU A 7 -1.14 -1.87 14.57
C LEU A 7 -0.79 -0.95 13.39
N LEU A 8 -0.08 -1.48 12.39
CA LEU A 8 0.37 -0.71 11.22
C LEU A 8 -0.78 -0.07 10.43
N SER A 9 -1.94 -0.75 10.36
CA SER A 9 -3.13 -0.22 9.69
C SER A 9 -3.58 1.12 10.26
N SER A 10 -3.39 1.38 11.55
CA SER A 10 -3.75 2.66 12.17
C SER A 10 -2.90 3.83 11.67
N ILE A 11 -1.66 3.57 11.24
CA ILE A 11 -0.76 4.61 10.71
C ILE A 11 -1.01 4.79 9.21
N LEU A 12 -1.16 3.67 8.49
CA LEU A 12 -1.41 3.68 7.05
C LEU A 12 -2.79 4.26 6.69
N LEU A 13 -3.74 4.25 7.63
CA LEU A 13 -5.09 4.83 7.48
C LEU A 13 -5.29 6.08 8.35
N ASP A 14 -4.22 6.79 8.72
CA ASP A 14 -4.36 8.00 9.54
C ASP A 14 -4.98 9.16 8.73
N HIS A 15 -6.16 9.61 9.16
CA HIS A 15 -6.89 10.73 8.56
C HIS A 15 -6.15 12.07 8.62
N LYS A 16 -5.15 12.22 9.51
CA LYS A 16 -4.36 13.44 9.60
C LYS A 16 -3.36 13.57 8.46
N GLU A 17 -2.74 12.46 8.07
CA GLU A 17 -1.74 12.42 7.01
C GLU A 17 -2.38 12.17 5.64
N TYR A 18 -3.43 11.35 5.59
CA TYR A 18 -4.11 10.93 4.38
C TYR A 18 -5.56 11.41 4.38
N PRO A 19 -5.91 12.45 3.59
CA PRO A 19 -7.30 12.83 3.40
C PRO A 19 -8.07 11.72 2.70
N ASN A 20 -9.07 11.13 3.36
CA ASN A 20 -9.82 9.95 2.90
C ASN A 20 -8.93 8.69 2.74
N PRO A 21 -8.45 8.11 3.86
CA PRO A 21 -7.52 6.96 3.84
C PRO A 21 -8.15 5.68 3.27
N GLU A 22 -9.47 5.55 3.35
CA GLU A 22 -10.22 4.40 2.82
C GLU A 22 -10.31 4.39 1.28
N THR A 23 -9.99 5.52 0.63
CA THR A 23 -10.01 5.61 -0.84
C THR A 23 -8.61 5.50 -1.41
N PHE A 24 -8.46 4.69 -2.46
CA PHE A 24 -7.21 4.62 -3.21
C PHE A 24 -6.99 5.91 -4.01
N ASP A 25 -6.08 6.76 -3.52
CA ASP A 25 -5.70 8.02 -4.17
C ASP A 25 -4.17 8.15 -4.25
N PRO A 26 -3.56 8.09 -5.46
CA PRO A 26 -2.13 8.34 -5.64
C PRO A 26 -1.69 9.73 -5.19
N GLY A 27 -2.60 10.71 -5.13
CA GLY A 27 -2.35 12.08 -4.68
C GLY A 27 -1.84 12.17 -3.24
N HIS A 28 -2.10 11.15 -2.41
CA HIS A 28 -1.54 11.03 -1.05
C HIS A 28 -0.01 11.04 -1.00
N PHE A 29 0.64 10.69 -2.11
CA PHE A 29 2.10 10.60 -2.22
C PHE A 29 2.70 11.67 -3.14
N LEU A 30 1.92 12.69 -3.51
CA LEU A 30 2.34 13.78 -4.38
C LEU A 30 2.31 15.11 -3.63
N ASP A 31 3.22 16.02 -3.99
CA ASP A 31 3.16 17.42 -3.55
C ASP A 31 2.28 18.27 -4.49
N TYR A 32 2.15 19.57 -4.19
CA TYR A 32 1.32 20.50 -4.98
C TYR A 32 1.80 20.62 -6.44
N ASP A 33 3.08 20.38 -6.69
CA ASP A 33 3.69 20.45 -8.02
C ASP A 33 3.66 19.09 -8.74
N GLY A 34 3.06 18.05 -8.14
CA GLY A 34 2.96 16.70 -8.67
C GLY A 34 4.24 15.86 -8.56
N CYS A 35 5.21 16.30 -7.76
CA CYS A 35 6.42 15.56 -7.47
C CYS A 35 6.20 14.55 -6.32
N PHE A 36 7.01 13.50 -6.29
CA PHE A 36 6.90 12.48 -5.25
C PHE A 36 7.25 13.05 -3.87
N LYS A 37 6.28 12.96 -2.95
CA LYS A 37 6.43 13.32 -1.54
C LYS A 37 6.64 12.06 -0.71
N LYS A 38 7.80 11.95 -0.08
CA LYS A 38 8.04 10.91 0.92
C LYS A 38 7.33 11.27 2.22
N THR A 39 6.57 10.32 2.78
CA THR A 39 5.84 10.48 4.05
C THR A 39 6.42 9.53 5.09
N ASP A 40 6.75 10.02 6.28
CA ASP A 40 7.32 9.20 7.36
C ASP A 40 6.30 8.21 7.96
N CYS A 41 5.00 8.44 7.73
CA CYS A 41 3.91 7.53 8.10
C CYS A 41 3.68 6.40 7.10
N PHE A 42 4.38 6.38 5.96
CA PHE A 42 4.30 5.26 5.02
C PHE A 42 5.21 4.11 5.47
N VAL A 43 4.66 3.19 6.27
CA VAL A 43 5.43 2.14 6.98
C VAL A 43 4.94 0.71 6.72
N PRO A 44 4.68 0.30 5.46
CA PRO A 44 4.19 -1.05 5.18
C PRO A 44 5.19 -2.16 5.56
N PHE A 45 6.48 -1.81 5.68
CA PHE A 45 7.57 -2.71 6.06
C PHE A 45 7.97 -2.62 7.54
N SER A 46 7.09 -2.06 8.39
CA SER A 46 7.39 -1.71 9.79
C SER A 46 8.52 -0.67 9.94
N LEU A 47 8.80 -0.24 11.18
CA LEU A 47 9.89 0.68 11.50
C LEU A 47 10.73 0.14 12.67
N GLY A 48 12.01 0.53 12.68
CA GLY A 48 12.94 0.27 13.79
C GLY A 48 13.86 -0.93 13.58
N LYS A 49 14.93 -1.00 14.39
CA LYS A 49 16.09 -1.90 14.19
C LYS A 49 15.78 -3.40 14.12
N MET A 50 14.65 -3.83 14.66
CA MET A 50 14.31 -5.25 14.80
C MET A 50 13.03 -5.65 14.05
N TRP A 51 12.16 -4.69 13.72
CA TRP A 51 10.87 -4.97 13.07
C TRP A 51 10.84 -4.56 11.59
N SER A 52 11.81 -3.76 11.14
CA SER A 52 11.97 -3.41 9.73
C SER A 52 12.16 -4.67 8.89
N CYS A 53 11.40 -4.80 7.80
CA CYS A 53 11.55 -5.91 6.87
C CYS A 53 12.93 -5.86 6.20
N ILE A 54 13.72 -6.93 6.36
CA ILE A 54 15.04 -7.06 5.71
C ILE A 54 14.92 -7.01 4.17
N GLY A 55 13.78 -7.47 3.65
CA GLY A 55 13.47 -7.49 2.23
C GLY A 55 12.87 -6.20 1.66
N GLU A 56 12.80 -5.11 2.41
CA GLU A 56 12.14 -3.87 1.95
C GLU A 56 12.71 -3.34 0.62
N SER A 57 14.03 -3.27 0.49
CA SER A 57 14.67 -2.77 -0.75
C SER A 57 14.41 -3.68 -1.94
N LEU A 58 14.41 -5.00 -1.71
CA LEU A 58 14.09 -5.99 -2.74
C LEU A 58 12.63 -5.87 -3.16
N ALA A 59 11.70 -5.78 -2.20
CA ALA A 59 10.27 -5.64 -2.47
C ALA A 59 9.97 -4.36 -3.27
N HIS A 60 10.62 -3.24 -2.95
CA HIS A 60 10.47 -2.01 -3.75
C HIS A 60 10.94 -2.17 -5.20
N MET A 61 12.09 -2.83 -5.41
CA MET A 61 12.58 -3.10 -6.77
C MET A 61 11.66 -4.05 -7.53
N GLU A 62 11.22 -5.13 -6.89
CA GLU A 62 10.30 -6.11 -7.50
C GLU A 62 8.96 -5.46 -7.87
N LEU A 63 8.35 -4.71 -6.96
CA LEU A 63 7.10 -3.99 -7.23
C LEU A 63 7.25 -3.03 -8.40
N LEU A 64 8.32 -2.23 -8.42
CA LEU A 64 8.54 -1.28 -9.51
C LEU A 64 8.74 -2.00 -10.85
N LEU A 65 9.62 -3.00 -10.89
CA LEU A 65 9.96 -3.69 -12.14
C LEU A 65 8.78 -4.48 -12.68
N PHE A 66 8.09 -5.27 -11.85
CA PHE A 66 6.95 -6.06 -12.31
C PHE A 66 5.79 -5.17 -12.73
N PHE A 67 5.43 -4.18 -11.91
CA PHE A 67 4.30 -3.29 -12.21
C PHE A 67 4.53 -2.52 -13.50
N THR A 68 5.69 -1.88 -13.65
CA THR A 68 5.99 -1.10 -14.86
C THR A 68 6.13 -1.97 -16.10
N THR A 69 6.75 -3.15 -16.00
CA THR A 69 6.89 -4.07 -17.13
C THR A 69 5.53 -4.56 -17.63
N ILE A 70 4.63 -4.92 -16.71
CA ILE A 70 3.27 -5.36 -17.06
C ILE A 70 2.52 -4.23 -17.76
N LEU A 71 2.51 -3.03 -17.21
CA LEU A 71 1.80 -1.88 -17.80
C LEU A 71 2.40 -1.38 -19.12
N GLN A 72 3.71 -1.56 -19.32
CA GLN A 72 4.36 -1.20 -20.58
C GLN A 72 4.06 -2.19 -21.71
N LYS A 73 3.85 -3.48 -21.38
CA LYS A 73 3.66 -4.55 -22.37
C LYS A 73 2.20 -4.94 -22.59
N PHE A 74 1.34 -4.71 -21.60
CA PHE A 74 -0.04 -5.16 -21.60
C PHE A 74 -0.99 -4.06 -21.17
N SER A 75 -2.22 -4.11 -21.70
CA SER A 75 -3.34 -3.32 -21.18
C SER A 75 -4.26 -4.23 -20.38
N LEU A 76 -4.44 -3.92 -19.10
CA LEU A 76 -5.30 -4.68 -18.20
C LEU A 76 -6.76 -4.42 -18.55
N LYS A 77 -7.53 -5.49 -18.79
CA LYS A 77 -8.98 -5.43 -19.02
C LYS A 77 -9.65 -6.39 -18.06
N SER A 78 -10.57 -5.86 -17.26
CA SER A 78 -11.41 -6.65 -16.38
C SER A 78 -12.51 -7.35 -17.18
N PRO A 79 -12.89 -8.60 -16.83
CA PRO A 79 -14.06 -9.25 -17.39
C PRO A 79 -15.39 -8.63 -16.90
N VAL A 80 -15.34 -7.85 -15.82
CA VAL A 80 -16.47 -7.17 -15.19
C VAL A 80 -16.29 -5.65 -15.28
N GLU A 81 -17.38 -4.88 -15.31
CA GLU A 81 -17.29 -3.42 -15.29
C GLU A 81 -16.55 -2.94 -14.04
N PRO A 82 -15.70 -1.89 -14.14
CA PRO A 82 -14.92 -1.40 -13.00
C PRO A 82 -15.74 -0.98 -11.77
N ARG A 83 -17.03 -0.67 -11.96
CA ARG A 83 -17.95 -0.25 -10.89
C ARG A 83 -18.43 -1.41 -10.03
N ASP A 84 -18.44 -2.61 -10.59
CA ASP A 84 -18.90 -3.83 -9.91
C ASP A 84 -17.73 -4.63 -9.31
N LEU A 85 -16.49 -4.11 -9.43
CA LEU A 85 -15.33 -4.69 -8.78
C LEU A 85 -15.31 -4.32 -7.30
N ASP A 86 -15.49 -5.32 -6.45
CA ASP A 86 -15.24 -5.17 -5.02
C ASP A 86 -13.73 -5.28 -4.76
N SER A 87 -13.15 -4.24 -4.17
CA SER A 87 -11.73 -4.22 -3.77
C SER A 87 -11.56 -4.42 -2.26
N ASN A 88 -12.65 -4.62 -1.52
CA ASN A 88 -12.58 -4.82 -0.08
C ASN A 88 -11.97 -6.19 0.26
N PRO A 89 -11.13 -6.26 1.30
CA PRO A 89 -10.50 -7.52 1.68
C PRO A 89 -11.55 -8.53 2.18
N ILE A 90 -11.42 -9.79 1.75
CA ILE A 90 -12.26 -10.90 2.22
C ILE A 90 -11.99 -11.19 3.71
N ALA A 91 -10.73 -11.03 4.12
CA ALA A 91 -10.30 -11.22 5.50
C ALA A 91 -9.24 -10.19 5.87
N THR A 92 -9.39 -9.61 7.05
CA THR A 92 -8.41 -8.71 7.68
C THR A 92 -8.00 -9.31 9.02
N GLY A 93 -6.78 -9.82 9.09
CA GLY A 93 -6.20 -10.42 10.30
C GLY A 93 -4.71 -10.12 10.38
N LEU A 94 -3.87 -11.15 10.33
CA LEU A 94 -2.42 -10.96 10.17
C LEU A 94 -2.06 -10.37 8.78
N ILE A 95 -2.93 -10.61 7.80
CA ILE A 95 -2.79 -10.19 6.41
C ILE A 95 -4.17 -9.71 5.93
N SER A 96 -4.18 -8.76 5.00
CA SER A 96 -5.38 -8.33 4.28
C SER A 96 -5.44 -9.04 2.93
N LEU A 97 -6.44 -9.90 2.75
CA LEU A 97 -6.54 -10.73 1.54
C LEU A 97 -7.54 -10.12 0.55
N PRO A 98 -7.13 -9.77 -0.69
CA PRO A 98 -8.06 -9.29 -1.71
C PRO A 98 -8.98 -10.41 -2.20
N PRO A 99 -10.10 -10.04 -2.85
CA PRO A 99 -10.96 -11.01 -3.51
C PRO A 99 -10.28 -11.67 -4.72
N PRO A 100 -10.70 -12.90 -5.08
CA PRO A 100 -10.10 -13.69 -6.17
C PRO A 100 -10.40 -13.12 -7.56
#